data_AF-A0A9E0YHD9-F1
#
_entry.id   AF-A0A9E0YHD9-F1
#
_cell.length_a   1.000
_cell.length_b   1.000
_cell.length_c   1.000
_cell.angle_alpha   90.00
_cell.angle_beta   90.00
_cell.angle_gamma   90.00
#
_symmetry.space_group_name_H-M   'P 1'
#
loop_
_entity.id
_entity.type
_entity.pdbx_description
1 polymer ?
#
loop_
_entity_poly.entity_id
_entity_poly.type
_entity_poly.pdbx_seq_one_letter_code
_entity_poly.pdbx_strand_id
1 'polypeptide(L)'
;MGMTGIIALLLLGLCCVAGLVLIPLGMPGTFVIIIGAVVYNLVHWSMAVSLPILVILLMLALVGEVLEYILGMKLAEKRGTSRPAVYGAIIGGIVGTFAGVPVPVLGPVIGLFAGA
;
A
#
# COMPACT_ATOMS: atom_id res chain seq x y z
N MET A 1 13.20 26.57 6.23
CA MET A 1 12.00 25.74 6.49
C MET A 1 11.54 26.02 7.90
N GLY A 2 10.26 26.33 8.13
CA GLY A 2 9.71 26.46 9.49
C GLY A 2 9.63 25.10 10.19
N MET A 3 9.43 25.09 11.50
CA MET A 3 9.29 23.86 12.32
C MET A 3 8.24 22.89 11.75
N THR A 4 7.13 23.42 11.23
CA THR A 4 6.07 22.66 10.55
C THR A 4 6.54 21.93 9.28
N GLY A 5 7.41 22.56 8.48
CA GLY A 5 7.96 21.95 7.26
C GLY A 5 8.93 20.81 7.58
N ILE A 6 9.70 20.94 8.67
CA ILE A 6 10.57 19.86 9.15
C ILE A 6 9.74 18.66 9.61
N ILE A 7 8.68 18.90 10.37
CA ILE A 7 7.77 17.83 10.83
C ILE A 7 7.13 17.12 9.64
N ALA A 8 6.64 17.86 8.64
CA ALA A 8 6.04 17.26 7.45
C ALA A 8 7.04 16.42 6.64
N LEU A 9 8.29 16.87 6.52
CA LEU A 9 9.34 16.12 5.84
C LEU A 9 9.73 14.84 6.61
N LEU A 10 9.84 14.93 7.93
CA LEU A 10 10.06 13.76 8.78
C LEU A 10 8.91 12.76 8.68
N LEU A 11 7.67 13.24 8.65
CA LEU A 11 6.49 12.41 8.49
C LEU A 11 6.47 11.72 7.12
N LEU A 12 6.80 12.44 6.04
CA LEU A 12 6.96 11.84 4.70
C LEU A 12 8.05 10.78 4.70
N GLY A 13 9.22 11.09 5.27
CA GLY A 13 10.32 10.14 5.41
C GLY A 13 9.91 8.88 6.18
N LEU A 14 9.16 9.05 7.27
CA LEU A 14 8.62 7.96 8.05
C LEU A 14 7.61 7.12 7.24
N CYS A 15 6.71 7.74 6.48
CA CYS A 15 5.79 7.04 5.58
C CYS A 15 6.54 6.24 4.50
N CYS A 16 7.64 6.78 3.97
CA CYS A 16 8.51 6.07 3.03
C CYS A 16 9.15 4.83 3.67
N VAL A 17 9.78 4.98 4.84
CA VAL A 17 10.43 3.86 5.53
C VAL A 17 9.40 2.82 5.98
N ALA A 18 8.30 3.25 6.60
CA ALA A 18 7.22 2.37 7.03
C ALA A 18 6.61 1.64 5.83
N GLY A 19 6.32 2.35 4.73
CA GLY A 19 5.84 1.75 3.49
C GLY A 19 6.79 0.67 2.95
N LEU A 20 8.09 0.96 2.90
CA LEU A 20 9.10 -0.03 2.48
C LEU A 20 9.18 -1.25 3.40
N VAL A 21 8.97 -1.09 4.71
CA VAL A 21 8.93 -2.20 5.67
C VAL A 21 7.64 -3.02 5.53
N LEU A 22 6.52 -2.38 5.17
CA LEU A 22 5.22 -3.04 4.98
C LEU A 22 5.17 -3.91 3.73
N ILE A 23 5.88 -3.55 2.67
CA ILE A 23 5.97 -4.32 1.41
C ILE A 23 6.37 -5.78 1.67
N PRO A 24 7.55 -6.13 2.24
CA PRO A 24 7.93 -7.52 2.46
C PRO A 24 7.01 -8.27 3.45
N LEU A 25 6.19 -7.56 4.22
CA LEU A 25 5.15 -8.15 5.09
C LEU A 25 3.85 -8.45 4.33
N GLY A 26 3.78 -8.15 3.03
CA GLY A 26 2.61 -8.31 2.18
C GLY A 26 1.50 -7.29 2.46
N MET A 27 1.81 -6.20 3.15
CA MET A 27 0.87 -5.12 3.48
C MET A 27 0.97 -3.98 2.46
N PRO A 28 -0.08 -3.15 2.29
CA PRO A 28 -0.15 -2.10 1.26
C PRO A 28 0.78 -0.91 1.53
N GLY A 29 2.08 -1.16 1.56
CA GLY A 29 3.11 -0.18 1.90
C GLY A 29 3.24 0.92 0.85
N THR A 30 2.96 0.61 -0.42
CA THR A 30 2.98 1.58 -1.52
C THR A 30 1.94 2.69 -1.34
N PHE A 31 0.78 2.37 -0.78
CA PHE A 31 -0.27 3.36 -0.46
C PHE A 31 0.11 4.27 0.70
N VAL A 32 0.82 3.74 1.70
CA VAL A 32 1.34 4.54 2.83
C VAL A 32 2.29 5.64 2.32
N ILE A 33 3.10 5.33 1.31
CA ILE A 33 4.01 6.28 0.67
C ILE A 33 3.24 7.41 -0.04
N ILE A 34 2.19 7.08 -0.79
CA ILE A 34 1.35 8.06 -1.48
C ILE A 34 0.63 8.97 -0.48
N ILE A 35 0.04 8.38 0.55
CA ILE A 35 -0.67 9.15 1.59
C ILE A 35 0.31 10.14 2.23
N GLY A 36 1.54 9.72 2.53
CA GLY A 36 2.59 10.61 3.01
C GLY A 36 2.88 11.77 2.05
N ALA A 37 2.97 11.51 0.74
CA ALA A 37 3.21 12.53 -0.28
C ALA A 37 2.04 13.53 -0.40
N VAL A 38 0.80 13.06 -0.30
CA VAL A 38 -0.40 13.91 -0.31
C VAL A 38 -0.45 14.77 0.96
N VAL A 39 -0.23 14.17 2.13
CA VAL A 39 -0.18 14.90 3.41
C VAL A 39 0.91 15.97 3.39
N TYR A 40 2.07 15.68 2.79
CA TYR A 40 3.15 16.65 2.63
C TYR A 40 2.71 17.90 1.85
N ASN A 41 1.99 17.71 0.73
CA ASN A 41 1.43 18.82 -0.05
C ASN A 41 0.35 19.60 0.71
N LEU A 42 -0.51 18.90 1.45
CA LEU A 42 -1.55 19.54 2.26
C LEU A 42 -0.94 20.43 3.35
N VAL A 43 0.08 19.95 4.07
CA VAL A 43 0.73 20.74 5.13
C VAL A 43 1.46 21.97 4.58
N HIS A 44 2.07 21.85 3.39
CA HIS A 44 2.77 22.98 2.76
C HIS A 44 1.83 23.94 2.01
N TRP A 45 0.52 23.66 1.96
CA TRP A 45 -0.48 24.41 1.20
C TRP A 45 -0.06 24.72 -0.24
N SER A 46 0.80 23.86 -0.80
CA SER A 46 1.43 24.03 -2.09
C SER A 46 1.69 22.66 -2.72
N MET A 47 1.67 22.62 -4.05
CA MET A 47 1.98 21.42 -4.83
C MET A 47 3.48 21.20 -4.90
N ALA A 48 4.12 20.95 -3.74
CA ALA A 48 5.54 20.66 -3.66
C ALA A 48 5.89 19.35 -4.39
N VAL A 49 5.01 18.35 -4.27
CA VAL A 49 4.92 17.19 -5.16
C VAL A 49 3.90 17.52 -6.24
N SER A 50 4.33 17.57 -7.50
CA SER A 50 3.42 17.96 -8.58
C SER A 50 2.33 16.91 -8.82
N LEU A 51 1.18 17.35 -9.34
CA LEU A 51 0.06 16.46 -9.66
C LEU A 51 0.45 15.30 -10.60
N PRO A 52 1.27 15.50 -11.65
CA PRO A 52 1.74 14.39 -12.48
C PRO A 52 2.55 13.36 -11.67
N ILE A 53 3.39 13.79 -10.72
CA ILE A 53 4.17 12.88 -9.88
C ILE A 53 3.24 12.08 -8.96
N LEU A 54 2.21 12.71 -8.39
CA LEU A 54 1.21 12.00 -7.57
C LEU A 54 0.44 10.95 -8.39
N VAL A 55 0.08 11.27 -9.63
CA VAL A 55 -0.59 10.31 -10.53
C VAL A 55 0.34 9.15 -10.87
N ILE A 56 1.61 9.43 -11.20
CA ILE A 56 2.60 8.40 -11.47
C ILE A 56 2.83 7.53 -10.23
N LEU A 57 2.95 8.13 -9.05
CA LEU A 57 3.07 7.42 -7.78
C LEU A 57 1.86 6.51 -7.54
N LEU A 58 0.64 7.00 -7.78
CA LEU A 58 -0.58 6.20 -7.69
C LEU A 58 -0.59 5.02 -8.64
N MET A 59 -0.21 5.23 -9.90
CA MET A 59 -0.09 4.15 -10.87
C MET A 59 0.96 3.12 -10.44
N LEU A 60 2.12 3.58 -9.95
CA LEU A 60 3.17 2.70 -9.44
C LEU A 60 2.73 1.92 -8.20
N ALA A 61 1.97 2.54 -7.28
CA ALA A 61 1.45 1.83 -6.12
C ALA A 61 0.43 0.77 -6.51
N LEU A 62 -0.49 1.08 -7.43
CA LEU A 62 -1.44 0.10 -7.94
C LEU A 62 -0.74 -1.08 -8.62
N VAL A 63 0.25 -0.80 -9.47
CA VAL A 63 1.04 -1.86 -10.12
C VAL A 63 1.84 -2.67 -9.09
N GLY A 64 2.49 -1.99 -8.14
CA GLY A 64 3.24 -2.61 -7.06
C GLY A 64 2.37 -3.55 -6.22
N GLU A 65 1.19 -3.07 -5.79
CA GLU A 65 0.23 -3.85 -5.02
C GLU A 65 -0.26 -5.09 -5.78
N VAL A 66 -0.58 -4.94 -7.07
CA VAL A 66 -1.01 -6.07 -7.91
C VAL A 66 0.11 -7.09 -8.07
N LEU A 67 1.36 -6.64 -8.27
CA LEU A 67 2.51 -7.54 -8.37
C LEU A 67 2.77 -8.26 -7.05
N GLU A 68 2.77 -7.53 -5.94
CA GLU A 68 2.90 -8.06 -4.58
C GLU A 68 1.86 -9.14 -4.30
N TYR A 69 0.61 -8.86 -4.68
CA TYR A 69 -0.50 -9.79 -4.56
C TYR A 69 -0.30 -11.06 -5.41
N ILE A 70 0.04 -10.93 -6.70
CA ILE A 70 0.27 -12.07 -7.60
C ILE A 70 1.46 -12.92 -7.12
N LEU A 71 2.55 -12.28 -6.70
CA LEU A 71 3.74 -12.95 -6.20
C LEU A 71 3.45 -13.66 -4.87
N GLY A 72 2.71 -13.01 -3.97
CA GLY A 72 2.23 -13.60 -2.72
C GLY A 72 1.40 -14.86 -2.96
N MET A 73 0.45 -14.81 -3.89
CA MET A 73 -0.34 -15.99 -4.26
C MET A 73 0.52 -17.12 -4.82
N LYS A 74 1.44 -16.83 -5.75
CA LYS A 74 2.33 -17.84 -6.34
C LYS A 74 3.23 -18.49 -5.29
N LEU A 75 3.68 -17.72 -4.30
CA LEU A 75 4.49 -18.24 -3.20
C LEU A 75 3.66 -19.09 -2.23
N ALA A 76 2.41 -18.69 -1.97
CA ALA A 76 1.47 -19.46 -1.15
C ALA A 76 1.08 -20.80 -1.81
N GLU A 77 0.80 -20.81 -3.11
CA GLU A 77 0.48 -22.04 -3.85
C GLU A 77 1.64 -23.05 -3.78
N LYS A 78 2.89 -22.58 -3.91
CA LYS A 78 4.08 -23.43 -3.73
C LYS A 78 4.23 -24.01 -2.32
N ARG A 79 3.63 -23.40 -1.31
CA ARG A 79 3.64 -23.86 0.09
C ARG A 79 2.46 -24.78 0.44
N GLY A 80 1.68 -25.23 -0.55
CA GLY A 80 0.59 -26.18 -0.34
C GLY A 80 -0.73 -25.54 0.08
N THR A 81 -0.91 -24.23 -0.14
CA THR A 81 -2.16 -23.53 0.14
C THR A 81 -3.33 -24.16 -0.63
N SER A 82 -4.44 -24.39 0.07
CA SER A 82 -5.64 -25.01 -0.51
C SER A 82 -6.24 -24.11 -1.60
N ARG A 83 -6.72 -24.73 -2.69
CA ARG A 83 -7.40 -24.02 -3.80
C ARG A 83 -8.49 -23.03 -3.36
N PRO A 84 -9.39 -23.33 -2.39
CA PRO A 84 -10.38 -22.35 -1.93
C PRO A 84 -9.78 -21.11 -1.25
N ALA A 85 -8.62 -21.21 -0.59
CA ALA A 85 -7.95 -20.05 0.01
C ALA A 85 -7.44 -19.08 -1.06
N VAL A 86 -6.97 -19.60 -2.20
CA VAL A 86 -6.54 -18.78 -3.36
C VAL A 86 -7.74 -18.04 -3.97
N TYR A 87 -8.86 -18.72 -4.20
CA TYR A 87 -10.07 -18.06 -4.73
C TYR A 87 -10.65 -17.02 -3.76
N GLY A 88 -10.65 -17.32 -2.45
CA GLY A 88 -11.08 -16.38 -1.41
C GLY A 88 -10.23 -15.12 -1.37
N ALA A 89 -8.91 -15.25 -1.53
CA ALA A 89 -8.03 -14.11 -1.64
C ALA A 89 -8.37 -13.26 -2.88
N ILE A 90 -8.58 -13.89 -4.05
CA ILE A 90 -8.81 -13.16 -5.33
C ILE A 90 -10.11 -12.37 -5.25
N ILE A 91 -11.17 -13.03 -4.79
CA ILE A 91 -12.49 -12.39 -4.61
C ILE A 91 -12.40 -11.29 -3.56
N GLY A 92 -11.71 -11.54 -2.43
CA GLY A 92 -11.49 -10.54 -1.39
C GLY A 92 -10.72 -9.31 -1.87
N GLY A 93 -9.69 -9.49 -2.71
CA GLY A 93 -8.93 -8.39 -3.31
C GLY A 93 -9.75 -7.56 -4.30
N ILE A 94 -10.55 -8.23 -5.15
CA ILE A 94 -11.47 -7.56 -6.09
C ILE A 94 -12.54 -6.78 -5.32
N VAL A 95 -13.22 -7.42 -4.36
CA VAL A 95 -14.27 -6.77 -3.57
C VAL A 95 -13.71 -5.60 -2.75
N GLY A 96 -12.52 -5.75 -2.15
CA GLY A 96 -11.84 -4.66 -1.45
C GLY A 96 -11.51 -3.47 -2.35
N THR A 97 -11.14 -3.72 -3.61
CA THR A 97 -10.87 -2.67 -4.61
C THR A 97 -12.15 -1.91 -5.01
N PHE A 98 -13.29 -2.61 -5.15
CA PHE A 98 -14.57 -2.01 -5.57
C PHE A 98 -15.39 -1.40 -4.42
N ALA A 99 -15.15 -1.79 -3.17
CA ALA A 99 -15.86 -1.25 -2.00
C ALA A 99 -15.51 0.21 -1.65
N GLY A 100 -14.78 0.93 -2.51
CA GLY A 100 -14.57 2.38 -2.41
C GLY A 100 -13.57 2.81 -1.34
N VAL A 101 -12.96 1.87 -0.63
CA VAL A 101 -11.82 2.14 0.23
C VAL A 101 -10.58 1.65 -0.53
N PRO A 102 -9.70 2.53 -1.05
CA PRO A 102 -8.43 2.14 -1.65
C PRO A 102 -7.44 1.72 -0.53
N VAL A 103 -7.91 0.89 0.39
CA VAL A 103 -7.17 0.36 1.52
C VAL A 103 -7.22 -1.15 1.37
N PRO A 104 -6.27 -1.74 0.63
CA PRO A 104 -6.07 -3.19 0.55
C PRO A 104 -5.50 -3.75 1.86
N VAL A 105 -5.89 -3.21 3.02
CA VAL A 105 -5.40 -3.66 4.34
C VAL A 105 -6.14 -4.92 4.78
N LEU A 106 -7.42 -5.08 4.43
CA LEU A 106 -8.25 -6.16 4.98
C LEU A 106 -7.80 -7.55 4.53
N GLY A 107 -7.37 -7.72 3.29
CA GLY A 107 -6.89 -9.01 2.77
C GLY A 107 -5.62 -9.51 3.48
N PRO A 108 -4.54 -8.71 3.51
CA PRO A 108 -3.29 -9.05 4.20
C PRO A 108 -3.44 -9.21 5.70
N VAL A 109 -4.22 -8.34 6.37
CA VAL A 109 -4.43 -8.43 7.82
C VAL A 109 -5.15 -9.73 8.18
N ILE A 110 -6.20 -10.10 7.45
CA ILE A 110 -6.90 -11.38 7.69
C ILE A 110 -5.97 -12.56 7.36
N GLY A 111 -5.17 -12.48 6.29
CA GLY A 111 -4.18 -13.51 5.95
C GLY A 111 -3.08 -13.69 7.00
N LEU A 112 -2.63 -12.60 7.64
CA LEU A 112 -1.63 -12.61 8.72
C LEU A 112 -2.16 -13.33 9.98
N PHE A 113 -3.45 -13.14 10.30
CA PHE A 113 -4.08 -13.76 11.46
C PHE A 113 -4.61 -15.19 11.19
N ALA A 114 -5.01 -15.50 9.95
CA ALA A 114 -5.56 -16.82 9.59
C ALA A 114 -4.49 -17.83 9.14
N GLY A 115 -3.29 -17.36 8.78
CA GLY A 115 -2.15 -18.20 8.38
C GLY A 115 -1.13 -18.49 9.49
N ALA A 116 -1.34 -17.96 10.70
CA ALA A 116 -0.54 -18.23 11.91
C ALA A 116 -1.15 -19.37 12.74
#